data_AF-A0A3E5DTF8-F1
#
_entry.id   AF-A0A3E5DTF8-F1
#
_cell.length_a   1.000
_cell.length_b   1.000
_cell.length_c   1.000
_cell.angle_alpha   90.00
_cell.angle_beta   90.00
_cell.angle_gamma   90.00
#
_symmetry.space_group_name_H-M   'P 1'
#
loop_
_entity.id
_entity.type
_entity.pdbx_description
1 polymer ?
#
loop_
_entity_poly.entity_id
_entity_poly.type
_entity_poly.pdbx_seq_one_letter_code
_entity_poly.pdbx_strand_id
1 'polypeptide(L)' 'MGEGAFIGCESLKSIVIPDGVLSIEKDAFRDCNFPNDFKQKLISRFGDKIFG' A
#
# COMPACT_ATOMS: atom_id res chain seq x y z
N MET A 1 15.01 -1.93 -1.80
CA MET A 1 13.90 -2.75 -1.25
C MET A 1 12.87 -2.82 -2.35
N GLY A 2 12.60 -4.03 -2.84
CA GLY A 2 12.05 -4.27 -4.18
C GLY A 2 10.55 -4.04 -4.28
N GLU A 3 10.09 -3.98 -5.53
CA GLU A 3 8.69 -4.15 -5.94
C GLU A 3 8.04 -5.21 -5.06
N GLY A 4 6.96 -4.85 -4.37
CA GLY A 4 6.27 -5.80 -3.51
C GLY A 4 6.75 -5.98 -2.06
N ALA A 5 7.08 -4.90 -1.35
CA ALA A 5 7.52 -4.98 0.05
C ALA A 5 6.54 -5.70 1.02
N PHE A 6 5.23 -5.67 0.74
CA PHE A 6 4.17 -6.26 1.57
C PHE A 6 3.25 -7.19 0.76
N ILE A 7 3.73 -7.80 -0.34
CA ILE A 7 2.87 -8.69 -1.14
C ILE A 7 2.31 -9.82 -0.29
N GLY A 8 1.00 -10.05 -0.39
CA GLY A 8 0.31 -11.14 0.30
C GLY A 8 0.15 -10.93 1.81
N CYS A 9 0.38 -9.73 2.33
CA CYS A 9 0.13 -9.42 3.74
C CYS A 9 -1.36 -9.23 4.02
N GLU A 10 -2.13 -10.32 3.97
CA GLU A 10 -3.58 -10.34 4.22
C GLU A 10 -3.95 -9.99 5.69
N SER A 11 -2.99 -10.11 6.61
CA SER A 11 -3.19 -9.71 8.01
C SER A 11 -2.98 -8.21 8.27
N LEU A 12 -2.48 -7.44 7.29
CA LEU A 12 -2.17 -6.02 7.47
C LEU A 12 -3.46 -5.18 7.42
N LYS A 13 -4.08 -4.96 8.59
CA LYS A 13 -5.30 -4.14 8.70
C LYS A 13 -5.03 -2.64 8.79
N SER A 14 -3.83 -2.27 9.25
CA SER A 14 -3.43 -0.87 9.44
C SER A 14 -1.91 -0.74 9.36
N ILE A 15 -1.43 0.30 8.69
CA ILE A 15 -0.01 0.67 8.61
C ILE A 15 0.11 2.17 8.81
N VAL A 16 1.09 2.58 9.61
CA VAL A 16 1.43 4.00 9.79
C VAL A 16 2.44 4.37 8.71
N ILE A 17 1.99 5.09 7.69
CA ILE A 17 2.88 5.65 6.67
C ILE A 17 3.27 7.06 7.11
N PRO A 18 4.55 7.32 7.40
CA PRO A 18 4.98 8.65 7.82
C PRO A 18 4.86 9.66 6.67
N ASP A 19 4.65 10.93 7.01
CA ASP A 19 4.48 11.98 6.00
C ASP A 19 5.69 12.22 5.09
N GLY A 20 6.87 11.74 5.50
CA GLY A 20 8.08 11.76 4.67
C GLY A 20 8.09 10.76 3.52
N VAL A 21 7.11 9.86 3.40
CA VAL A 21 7.05 8.92 2.28
C VAL A 21 6.49 9.64 1.04
N LEU A 22 7.39 9.93 0.11
CA LEU A 22 7.07 10.62 -1.15
C LEU A 22 6.54 9.66 -2.23
N SER A 23 6.89 8.38 -2.17
CA SER A 23 6.52 7.39 -3.18
C SER A 23 6.57 5.98 -2.59
N ILE A 24 5.72 5.12 -3.14
CA ILE A 24 5.68 3.69 -2.84
C ILE A 24 5.86 2.95 -4.17
N GLU A 25 6.65 1.89 -4.11
CA GLU A 25 6.94 1.05 -5.27
C GLU A 25 5.68 0.37 -5.82
N LYS A 26 5.76 -0.02 -7.08
CA LYS A 26 4.70 -0.77 -7.73
C LYS A 26 4.44 -2.09 -6.98
N ASP A 27 3.18 -2.49 -6.92
CA ASP A 27 2.70 -3.72 -6.28
C ASP A 27 3.12 -3.88 -4.81
N ALA A 28 3.57 -2.82 -4.14
CA ALA A 28 4.05 -2.86 -2.77
C ALA A 28 3.04 -3.46 -1.78
N PHE A 29 1.75 -3.34 -2.08
CA PHE A 29 0.63 -3.84 -1.30
C PHE A 29 -0.28 -4.79 -2.10
N ARG A 30 0.25 -5.42 -3.14
CA ARG A 30 -0.48 -6.44 -3.87
C ARG A 30 -0.94 -7.55 -2.92
N ASP A 31 -2.17 -8.03 -3.09
CA ASP A 31 -2.78 -9.05 -2.22
C ASP A 31 -2.81 -8.66 -0.71
N CYS A 32 -2.78 -7.37 -0.36
CA CYS A 32 -3.05 -6.89 0.99
C CYS A 32 -4.55 -6.68 1.24
N ASN A 33 -5.05 -7.12 2.40
CA ASN A 33 -6.44 -6.96 2.79
C ASN A 33 -6.68 -5.69 3.63
N PHE A 34 -6.52 -4.52 3.00
CA PHE A 34 -6.85 -3.25 3.64
C PHE A 34 -8.35 -2.96 3.62
N PRO A 35 -8.88 -2.28 4.64
CA PRO A 35 -10.24 -1.74 4.57
C PRO A 35 -10.36 -0.72 3.44
N ASN A 36 -11.50 -0.68 2.76
CA ASN A 36 -11.74 0.18 1.59
C ASN A 36 -11.38 1.65 1.85
N ASP A 37 -11.75 2.21 3.01
CA ASP A 37 -11.40 3.59 3.39
C ASP A 37 -9.90 3.84 3.41
N PHE A 38 -9.12 2.88 3.89
CA PHE A 38 -7.66 3.00 3.93
C PHE A 38 -7.05 2.81 2.55
N LYS A 39 -7.56 1.85 1.77
CA LYS A 39 -7.15 1.63 0.39
C LYS A 39 -7.33 2.90 -0.45
N GLN A 40 -8.48 3.57 -0.33
CA GLN A 40 -8.75 4.84 -1.02
C GLN A 40 -7.77 5.95 -0.65
N LYS A 41 -7.39 6.07 0.62
CA LYS A 41 -6.36 7.04 1.07
C LYS A 41 -5.02 6.79 0.41
N LEU A 42 -4.60 5.52 0.32
CA LEU A 42 -3.35 5.14 -0.30
C LEU A 42 -3.37 5.36 -1.82
N ILE A 43 -4.46 4.99 -2.50
CA ILE A 43 -4.64 5.24 -3.94
C ILE A 43 -4.60 6.75 -4.23
N SER A 44 -5.26 7.57 -3.41
CA SER A 44 -5.28 9.02 -3.60
C SER A 44 -3.89 9.67 -3.42
N ARG A 45 -3.01 9.09 -2.60
CA ARG A 45 -1.67 9.64 -2.31
C ARG A 45 -0.58 9.09 -3.24
N PHE A 46 -0.62 7.79 -3.55
CA PHE A 46 0.46 7.09 -4.27
C PHE A 46 0.04 6.51 -5.63
N GLY A 47 -1.25 6.56 -5.94
CA GLY A 47 -1.85 5.93 -7.12
C GLY A 47 -2.20 4.47 -6.89
N ASP A 48 -3.03 3.92 -7.78
CA ASP A 48 -3.49 2.51 -7.70
C ASP A 48 -2.38 1.49 -8.01
N LYS A 49 -1.30 1.93 -8.67
CA LYS A 49 -0.13 1.09 -9.05
C LYS A 49 0.52 0.35 -7.88
N ILE A 50 0.28 0.78 -6.64
CA ILE A 50 0.84 0.15 -5.44
C ILE A 50 0.07 -1.13 -5.04
N PHE A 51 -1.11 -1.35 -5.62
CA PHE A 51 -1.99 -2.50 -5.39
C PHE A 51 -2.13 -3.43 -6.61
N GLY A 52 -1.33 -3.20 -7.66
CA GLY A 52 -1.41 -3.89 -8.95
C GLY A 52 -1.10 -5.38 -8.92
#